data_AF-A0A917RFF9-F1
#
_entry.id   AF-A0A917RFF9-F1
#
_cell.length_a   1.000
_cell.length_b   1.000
_cell.length_c   1.000
_cell.angle_alpha   90.00
_cell.angle_beta   90.00
_cell.angle_gamma   90.00
#
_symmetry.space_group_name_H-M   'P 1'
#
loop_
_entity.id
_entity.type
_entity.pdbx_description
1 polymer ?
#
loop_
_entity_poly.entity_id
_entity_poly.type
_entity_poly.pdbx_seq_one_letter_code
_entity_poly.pdbx_strand_id
1 'polypeptide(L)'
;MTDQPHAIRIDITGALREISLGDTPRDQARTVSRALLDAPAVIRRLDHPDGAIVLIGGKNRDRHQPNLYASLLSHSLGGPVEDLHGPVVFASVTSTDHLVSLPDSALAEAQEICAKASPAPCRDTNEKGAS
;
A
#
# COMPACT_ATOMS: atom_id res chain seq x y z
N MET A 1 -12.08 16.24 16.02
CA MET A 1 -12.02 15.69 14.66
C MET A 1 -11.74 14.21 14.82
N THR A 2 -12.60 13.33 14.32
CA THR A 2 -12.31 11.90 14.29
C THR A 2 -11.38 11.65 13.11
N ASP A 3 -10.15 11.20 13.38
CA ASP A 3 -9.23 10.82 12.31
C ASP A 3 -9.88 9.71 11.48
N GLN A 4 -10.14 10.00 10.22
CA GLN A 4 -10.69 9.04 9.28
C GLN A 4 -9.64 7.96 9.04
N PRO A 5 -9.99 6.66 9.16
CA PRO A 5 -9.01 5.61 8.98
C PRO A 5 -8.43 5.67 7.56
N HIS A 6 -7.15 5.38 7.41
CA HIS A 6 -6.46 5.43 6.12
C HIS A 6 -5.68 4.15 5.85
N ALA A 7 -5.65 3.73 4.59
CA ALA A 7 -4.78 2.66 4.13
C ALA A 7 -3.75 3.25 3.16
N ILE A 8 -2.71 2.48 2.84
CA ILE A 8 -1.80 2.84 1.76
C ILE A 8 -1.98 1.90 0.59
N ARG A 9 -1.90 2.44 -0.61
CA ARG A 9 -1.82 1.71 -1.86
C ARG A 9 -0.42 1.87 -2.43
N ILE A 10 0.19 0.75 -2.78
CA ILE A 10 1.43 0.71 -3.56
C ILE A 10 1.08 0.13 -4.92
N ASP A 11 1.30 0.91 -5.98
CA ASP A 11 1.16 0.39 -7.34
C ASP A 11 2.46 -0.23 -7.86
N ILE A 12 2.38 -0.83 -9.05
CA ILE A 12 3.51 -1.54 -9.68
C ILE A 12 4.70 -0.62 -10.00
N THR A 13 4.49 0.70 -10.03
CA THR A 13 5.57 1.68 -10.26
C THR A 13 6.28 2.09 -8.97
N GLY A 14 5.78 1.64 -7.82
CA GLY A 14 6.27 2.04 -6.51
C GLY A 14 5.64 3.32 -5.98
N ALA A 15 4.63 3.88 -6.68
CA ALA A 15 3.95 5.06 -6.19
C ALA A 15 3.08 4.69 -4.99
N LEU A 16 3.42 5.29 -3.85
CA LEU A 16 2.69 5.19 -2.60
C LEU A 16 1.58 6.25 -2.57
N ARG A 17 0.36 5.83 -2.26
CA ARG A 17 -0.79 6.73 -2.08
C ARG A 17 -1.57 6.34 -0.85
N GLU A 18 -1.83 7.31 0.02
CA GLU A 18 -2.83 7.14 1.07
C GLU A 18 -4.24 7.12 0.46
N ILE A 19 -5.09 6.26 1.01
CA ILE A 19 -6.50 6.16 0.67
C ILE A 19 -7.34 6.30 1.94
N SER A 20 -8.25 7.27 1.96
CA SER A 20 -9.18 7.46 3.07
C SER A 20 -10.22 6.35 3.06
N LEU A 21 -10.24 5.53 4.10
CA LEU A 21 -11.21 4.46 4.29
C LEU A 21 -12.54 5.06 4.76
N GLY A 22 -13.65 4.42 4.38
CA GLY A 22 -14.96 4.79 4.90
C GLY A 22 -15.16 4.33 6.34
N ASP A 23 -16.19 4.86 7.00
CA ASP A 23 -16.52 4.52 8.38
C ASP A 23 -17.22 3.15 8.51
N THR A 24 -17.78 2.64 7.41
CA THR A 24 -18.49 1.36 7.38
C THR A 24 -17.74 0.31 6.56
N PRO A 25 -17.84 -0.99 6.89
CA PRO A 25 -17.21 -2.06 6.12
C PRO A 25 -17.59 -2.04 4.62
N ARG A 26 -18.84 -1.65 4.32
CA ARG A 26 -19.32 -1.51 2.94
C ARG A 26 -18.58 -0.42 2.19
N ASP A 27 -18.38 0.73 2.83
CA ASP A 27 -17.66 1.86 2.23
C ASP A 27 -16.18 1.56 2.10
N GLN A 28 -15.58 0.89 3.10
CA GLN A 28 -14.21 0.39 3.05
C GLN A 28 -14.00 -0.54 1.84
N ALA A 29 -14.85 -1.56 1.69
CA ALA A 29 -14.78 -2.48 0.55
C ALA A 29 -14.92 -1.75 -0.80
N ARG A 30 -15.80 -0.73 -0.88
CA ARG A 30 -15.98 0.10 -2.07
C ARG A 30 -14.74 0.94 -2.38
N THR A 31 -14.14 1.58 -1.37
CA THR A 31 -12.90 2.36 -1.52
C THR A 31 -11.76 1.48 -1.99
N VAL A 32 -11.57 0.32 -1.37
CA VAL A 32 -10.49 -0.61 -1.74
C VAL A 32 -10.69 -1.16 -3.16
N SER A 33 -11.94 -1.52 -3.54
CA SER A 33 -12.26 -1.93 -4.92
C SER A 33 -11.86 -0.86 -5.95
N ARG A 34 -12.17 0.41 -5.64
CA ARG A 34 -11.82 1.55 -6.51
C ARG A 34 -10.32 1.78 -6.59
N ALA A 35 -9.61 1.66 -5.47
CA ALA A 35 -8.17 1.81 -5.40
C ALA A 35 -7.43 0.73 -6.23
N LEU A 36 -7.98 -0.48 -6.26
CA LEU A 36 -7.41 -1.62 -6.99
C LEU A 36 -7.87 -1.69 -8.46
N LEU A 37 -8.96 -0.99 -8.82
CA LEU A 37 -9.67 -1.15 -10.10
C LEU A 37 -10.10 -2.60 -10.37
N ASP A 38 -10.36 -3.36 -9.30
CA ASP A 38 -10.72 -4.77 -9.34
C ASP A 38 -11.55 -5.13 -8.09
N ALA A 39 -12.18 -6.29 -8.11
CA ALA A 39 -12.77 -6.85 -6.91
C ALA A 39 -11.67 -7.16 -5.88
N PRO A 40 -11.78 -6.69 -4.63
CA PRO A 40 -10.75 -6.89 -3.62
C PRO A 40 -10.74 -8.34 -3.12
N ALA A 41 -9.54 -8.83 -2.83
CA ALA A 41 -9.29 -10.10 -2.17
C ALA A 41 -8.15 -9.93 -1.16
N VAL A 42 -8.36 -10.40 0.07
CA VAL A 42 -7.29 -10.50 1.05
C VAL A 42 -6.27 -11.50 0.54
N ILE A 43 -5.04 -11.05 0.37
CA ILE A 43 -3.90 -11.89 0.00
C ILE A 43 -3.36 -12.56 1.27
N ARG A 44 -3.13 -11.75 2.31
CA ARG A 44 -2.51 -12.20 3.55
C ARG A 44 -2.89 -11.31 4.72
N ARG A 45 -2.83 -11.89 5.92
CA ARG A 45 -2.82 -11.21 7.21
C ARG A 45 -1.45 -11.42 7.86
N LEU A 46 -0.84 -10.34 8.32
CA LEU A 46 0.43 -10.32 9.03
C LEU A 46 0.18 -9.98 10.50
N ASP A 47 0.84 -10.70 11.39
CA ASP A 47 0.86 -10.37 12.81
C ASP A 47 1.98 -9.36 13.05
N HIS A 48 1.62 -8.11 13.30
CA HIS A 48 2.57 -7.02 13.58
C HIS A 48 2.46 -6.61 15.07
N PRO A 49 3.56 -6.18 15.73
CA PRO A 49 3.54 -5.83 17.15
C PRO A 49 2.47 -4.82 17.55
N ASP A 50 2.18 -3.89 16.64
CA ASP A 50 1.20 -2.81 16.83
C ASP A 50 -0.23 -3.17 16.36
N GLY A 51 -0.46 -4.41 15.90
CA GLY A 51 -1.77 -4.89 15.44
C GLY A 51 -1.69 -5.77 14.20
N ALA A 52 -2.81 -6.36 13.78
CA ALA A 52 -2.82 -7.15 12.56
C ALA A 52 -2.83 -6.24 11.32
N ILE A 53 -1.99 -6.54 10.34
CA ILE A 53 -1.94 -5.86 9.03
C ILE A 53 -2.52 -6.81 7.98
N VAL A 54 -3.33 -6.29 7.06
CA VAL A 54 -3.89 -7.03 5.94
C VAL A 54 -3.38 -6.47 4.62
N LEU A 55 -3.00 -7.39 3.73
CA LEU A 55 -2.61 -7.12 2.36
C LEU A 55 -3.79 -7.46 1.46
N ILE A 56 -4.24 -6.50 0.68
CA ILE A 56 -5.41 -6.63 -0.18
C ILE A 56 -5.01 -6.33 -1.62
N GLY A 57 -5.25 -7.28 -2.52
CA GLY A 57 -5.04 -7.11 -3.95
C GLY A 57 -6.30 -7.36 -4.75
N GLY A 58 -6.21 -7.20 -6.06
CA GLY A 58 -7.28 -7.59 -6.97
C GLY A 58 -7.47 -9.11 -7.03
N LYS A 59 -8.71 -9.56 -7.29
CA LYS A 59 -9.00 -10.96 -7.60
C LYS A 59 -8.27 -11.46 -8.84
N ASN A 60 -7.99 -10.58 -9.80
CA ASN A 60 -7.31 -10.89 -11.06
C ASN A 60 -5.83 -10.51 -11.04
N ARG A 61 -5.24 -10.30 -9.84
CA ARG A 61 -3.87 -9.80 -9.67
C ARG A 61 -2.81 -10.57 -10.45
N ASP A 62 -2.97 -11.89 -10.62
CA ASP A 62 -1.99 -12.74 -11.32
C ASP A 62 -1.83 -12.40 -12.82
N ARG A 63 -2.76 -11.61 -13.38
CA ARG A 63 -2.67 -11.08 -14.75
C ARG A 63 -1.83 -9.81 -14.86
N HIS A 64 -1.38 -9.25 -13.73
CA HIS A 64 -0.62 -8.03 -13.66
C HIS A 64 0.88 -8.33 -13.45
N GLN A 65 1.70 -7.31 -13.71
CA GLN A 65 3.14 -7.38 -13.45
C GLN A 65 3.42 -7.54 -11.94
N PRO A 66 4.54 -8.19 -11.58
CA PRO A 66 5.01 -8.22 -10.20
C PRO A 66 5.18 -6.81 -9.62
N ASN A 67 4.85 -6.66 -8.34
CA ASN A 67 4.98 -5.45 -7.56
C ASN A 67 6.09 -5.66 -6.53
N LEU A 68 7.32 -5.38 -6.94
CA LEU A 68 8.51 -5.52 -6.09
C LEU A 68 8.38 -4.71 -4.80
N TYR A 69 7.86 -3.49 -4.87
CA TYR A 69 7.69 -2.60 -3.73
C TYR A 69 6.74 -3.16 -2.68
N ALA A 70 5.58 -3.65 -3.10
CA ALA A 70 4.64 -4.31 -2.20
C ALA A 70 5.24 -5.60 -1.60
N SER A 71 5.98 -6.37 -2.40
CA SER A 71 6.62 -7.61 -1.93
C SER A 71 7.71 -7.33 -0.89
N LEU A 72 8.52 -6.30 -1.11
CA LEU A 72 9.52 -5.82 -0.14
C LEU A 72 8.87 -5.32 1.14
N LEU A 73 7.81 -4.52 1.03
CA LEU A 73 7.08 -4.04 2.22
C LEU A 73 6.48 -5.21 3.00
N SER A 74 5.80 -6.14 2.33
CA SER A 74 5.27 -7.36 2.97
C SER A 74 6.34 -8.08 3.77
N HIS A 75 7.52 -8.27 3.17
CA HIS A 75 8.64 -8.94 3.82
C HIS A 75 9.19 -8.14 5.02
N SER A 76 9.40 -6.84 4.87
CA SER A 76 9.89 -5.97 5.96
C SER A 76 8.95 -5.94 7.17
N LEU A 77 7.65 -6.06 6.94
CA LEU A 77 6.62 -6.14 7.97
C LEU A 77 6.48 -7.54 8.60
N GLY A 78 7.41 -8.45 8.32
CA GLY A 78 7.44 -9.81 8.89
C GLY A 78 6.70 -10.86 8.05
N GLY A 79 6.25 -10.52 6.85
CA GLY A 79 5.68 -11.47 5.90
C GLY A 79 6.74 -12.39 5.26
N PRO A 80 6.32 -13.54 4.71
CA PRO A 80 7.21 -14.38 3.91
C PRO A 80 7.59 -13.64 2.62
N VAL A 81 8.70 -14.05 2.02
CA VAL A 81 9.03 -13.64 0.65
C VAL A 81 7.98 -14.24 -0.28
N GLU A 82 7.13 -13.40 -0.86
CA GLU A 82 6.12 -13.79 -1.85
C GLU A 82 6.03 -12.76 -2.97
N ASP A 83 5.81 -13.24 -4.19
CA ASP A 83 5.61 -12.37 -5.34
C ASP A 83 4.18 -11.82 -5.32
N LEU A 84 4.06 -10.54 -4.97
CA LEU A 84 2.79 -9.83 -5.08
C LEU A 84 2.66 -9.26 -6.48
N HIS A 85 1.48 -9.39 -7.09
CA HIS A 85 1.21 -8.88 -8.44
C HIS A 85 0.19 -7.74 -8.41
N GLY A 86 0.36 -6.77 -9.30
CA GLY A 86 -0.56 -5.62 -9.43
C GLY A 86 -0.53 -4.66 -8.23
N PRO A 87 -1.46 -3.68 -8.19
CA PRO A 87 -1.59 -2.79 -7.04
C PRO A 87 -1.98 -3.55 -5.78
N VAL A 88 -1.38 -3.17 -4.63
CA VAL A 88 -1.66 -3.77 -3.33
C VAL A 88 -2.02 -2.66 -2.34
N VAL A 89 -3.05 -2.90 -1.54
CA VAL A 89 -3.45 -2.04 -0.43
C VAL A 89 -3.03 -2.70 0.88
N PHE A 90 -2.39 -1.93 1.74
CA PHE A 90 -2.04 -2.29 3.11
C PHE A 90 -2.92 -1.49 4.06
N ALA A 91 -3.55 -2.18 5.00
CA ALA A 91 -4.39 -1.60 6.04
C ALA A 91 -4.20 -2.40 7.33
N SER A 92 -4.49 -1.81 8.48
CA SER A 92 -4.65 -2.60 9.70
C SER A 92 -6.07 -3.08 9.86
N VAL A 93 -6.24 -4.13 10.65
CA VAL A 93 -7.55 -4.74 10.90
C VAL A 93 -7.79 -4.92 12.39
N THR A 94 -9.00 -4.59 12.85
CA THR A 94 -9.44 -4.83 14.22
C THR A 94 -9.74 -6.31 14.47
N SER A 95 -10.05 -6.69 15.71
CA SER A 95 -10.56 -8.03 16.05
C SER A 95 -11.93 -8.35 15.43
N THR A 96 -12.66 -7.33 14.95
CA THR A 96 -13.98 -7.45 14.30
C THR A 96 -13.89 -7.28 12.79
N ASP A 97 -12.71 -7.46 12.20
CA ASP A 97 -12.45 -7.36 10.77
C ASP A 97 -12.80 -6.01 10.13
N HIS A 98 -12.73 -4.92 10.91
CA HIS A 98 -12.82 -3.55 10.37
C HIS A 98 -11.45 -3.03 9.97
N LEU A 99 -11.35 -2.39 8.81
CA LEU A 99 -10.10 -1.74 8.40
C LEU A 99 -9.90 -0.46 9.20
N VAL A 100 -8.68 -0.28 9.69
CA VAL A 100 -8.22 0.89 10.44
C VAL A 100 -6.89 1.37 9.89
N SER A 101 -6.45 2.53 10.36
CA SER A 101 -5.16 3.10 9.97
C SER A 101 -4.01 2.15 10.25
N LEU A 102 -3.07 2.09 9.30
CA LEU A 102 -1.80 1.42 9.54
C LEU A 102 -1.06 2.08 10.72
N PRO A 103 -0.29 1.30 11.49
CA PRO A 103 0.64 1.85 12.46
C PRO A 103 1.64 2.79 11.78
N ASP A 104 2.02 3.87 12.47
CA ASP A 104 2.99 4.85 11.96
C ASP A 104 4.33 4.20 11.58
N SER A 105 4.74 3.15 12.31
CA SER A 105 5.92 2.34 12.03
C SER A 105 5.85 1.68 10.65
N ALA A 106 4.73 1.05 10.31
CA ALA A 106 4.51 0.41 9.01
C ALA A 106 4.39 1.45 7.88
N LEU A 107 3.81 2.62 8.16
CA LEU A 107 3.74 3.72 7.20
C LEU A 107 5.13 4.27 6.88
N ALA A 108 5.97 4.49 7.90
CA ALA A 108 7.34 4.96 7.72
C ALA A 108 8.18 3.96 6.90
N GLU A 109 8.06 2.66 7.18
CA GLU A 109 8.73 1.60 6.43
C GLU A 109 8.32 1.62 4.95
N ALA A 110 7.01 1.77 4.67
CA ALA A 110 6.50 1.85 3.31
C ALA A 110 7.05 3.06 2.55
N GLN A 111 7.12 4.23 3.21
CA GLN A 111 7.69 5.44 2.63
C GLN A 111 9.18 5.25 2.33
N GLU A 112 9.95 4.63 3.22
CA GLU A 112 11.37 4.37 3.02
C GLU A 112 11.62 3.45 1.83
N ILE A 113 10.87 2.34 1.72
CA ILE A 113 10.98 1.38 0.61
C ILE A 113 10.64 2.07 -0.73
N CYS A 114 9.51 2.78 -0.78
CA CYS A 114 9.07 3.45 -2.01
C CYS A 114 10.01 4.60 -2.41
N ALA A 115 10.57 5.35 -1.47
CA ALA A 115 11.51 6.44 -1.75
C ALA A 115 12.87 5.94 -2.26
N LYS A 116 13.39 4.84 -1.69
CA LYS A 116 14.68 4.26 -2.11
C LYS A 116 14.62 3.61 -3.49
N ALA A 117 13.49 3.01 -3.84
CA ALA A 117 13.35 2.26 -5.07
C ALA A 117 12.78 3.08 -6.25
N SER A 118 12.21 4.27 -6.00
CA SER A 118 11.91 5.25 -7.05
C SER A 118 13.03 6.29 -7.18
N PRO A 119 14.01 6.15 -8.08
CA PRO A 119 14.86 7.27 -8.43
C PRO A 119 13.95 8.31 -9.12
N ALA A 120 13.71 9.43 -8.45
CA ALA A 120 13.19 10.60 -9.16
C ALA A 120 14.09 10.86 -10.39
N PRO A 121 13.52 11.24 -11.55
CA PRO A 121 14.34 11.57 -12.70
C PRO A 121 15.24 12.74 -12.33
N CYS A 122 16.56 12.58 -12.44
CA CYS A 122 17.53 13.67 -12.36
C CYS A 122 17.11 14.75 -13.36
N ARG A 123 16.46 15.82 -12.88
CA ARG A 123 16.30 17.07 -13.62
C ARG A 123 17.29 18.07 -13.06
N ASP A 124 18.55 17.89 -13.45
CA ASP A 124 19.54 18.97 -13.47
C ASP A 124 19.92 19.21 -14.93
N THR A 125 19.19 20.13 -15.57
CA THR A 125 19.75 21.00 -16.63
C THR A 125 18.88 22.24 -16.67
N ASN A 126 19.14 23.16 -15.74
CA ASN A 126 18.73 24.55 -15.91
C ASN A 126 20.01 25.40 -16.00
N GLU A 127 20.82 25.13 -17.02
CA GLU A 127 21.80 26.11 -17.51
C GLU A 127 21.04 27.15 -18.34
N LYS A 128 20.41 28.10 -17.63
CA LYS A 128 20.08 29.39 -18.22
C LYS A 128 21.25 30.34 -17.98
N GLY A 129 21.95 30.64 -19.07
CA GLY A 129 22.30 32.01 -19.43
C GLY A 129 23.60 32.57 -18.85
N ALA A 130 24.64 32.63 -19.68
CA ALA A 130 25.48 33.81 -19.81
C ALA A 130 26.25 33.75 -21.14
N SER A 131 25.72 34.43 -22.17
CA SER A 131 26.48 35.17 -23.18
C SER A 131 25.52 36.05 -23.96
#